data_AF-A0A5D4SEY1-F1
#
_entry.id   AF-A0A5D4SEY1-F1
#
_cell.length_a   1.000
_cell.length_b   1.000
_cell.length_c   1.000
_cell.angle_alpha   90.00
_cell.angle_beta   90.00
_cell.angle_gamma   90.00
#
_symmetry.space_group_name_H-M   'P 1'
#
loop_
_entity.id
_entity.type
_entity.pdbx_description
1 polymer ?
#
loop_
_entity_poly.entity_id
_entity_poly.type
_entity_poly.pdbx_seq_one_letter_code
_entity_poly.pdbx_strand_id
1 'polypeptide(L)' 'MKASEALLRAIASNGNEIPAVQLDVWFGELEKARLVTRVIKDDKNVFYWKLTDAAIAFLKKKGVEMNE' A
#
# COMPACT_ATOMS: atom_id res chain seq x y z
N MET A 1 0.68 15.92 -5.95
CA MET A 1 -0.32 15.05 -6.62
C MET A 1 0.22 13.68 -7.08
N LYS A 2 1.52 13.35 -6.95
CA LYS A 2 2.07 12.06 -7.43
C LYS A 2 1.68 10.83 -6.59
N ALA A 3 1.45 11.00 -5.28
CA ALA A 3 1.22 9.88 -4.37
C ALA A 3 -0.12 9.14 -4.61
N SER A 4 -1.17 9.87 -5.02
CA SER A 4 -2.49 9.28 -5.30
C SER A 4 -2.62 8.72 -6.72
N GLU A 5 -1.68 9.02 -7.61
CA GLU A 5 -1.78 8.67 -9.03
C GLU A 5 -1.77 7.16 -9.27
N ALA A 6 -0.95 6.41 -8.53
CA ALA A 6 -0.89 4.95 -8.66
C ALA A 6 -2.25 4.29 -8.32
N LEU A 7 -2.92 4.77 -7.27
CA LEU A 7 -4.22 4.25 -6.87
C LEU A 7 -5.33 4.63 -7.87
N LEU A 8 -5.31 5.88 -8.36
CA LEU A 8 -6.25 6.32 -9.41
C LEU A 8 -6.07 5.53 -10.70
N ARG A 9 -4.83 5.26 -11.13
CA ARG A 9 -4.53 4.41 -12.28
C ARG A 9 -5.01 2.97 -12.07
N ALA A 10 -4.86 2.44 -10.86
CA ALA A 10 -5.36 1.10 -10.53
C ALA A 10 -6.90 1.03 -10.62
N ILE A 11 -7.62 2.02 -10.10
CA ILE A 11 -9.08 2.12 -10.21
C ILE A 11 -9.52 2.27 -11.68
N ALA A 12 -8.88 3.17 -12.42
CA ALA A 12 -9.19 3.39 -13.84
C ALA A 12 -9.00 2.11 -14.67
N SER A 13 -7.96 1.33 -14.37
CA SER A 13 -7.69 0.04 -15.04
C SER A 13 -8.73 -1.04 -14.75
N ASN A 14 -9.56 -0.86 -13.71
CA ASN A 14 -10.67 -1.75 -13.36
C ASN A 14 -12.04 -1.21 -13.82
N GLY A 15 -12.08 -0.24 -14.73
CA GLY A 15 -13.32 0.30 -15.28
C GLY A 15 -13.86 1.52 -14.53
N ASN A 16 -12.97 2.28 -13.85
CA ASN A 16 -13.29 3.49 -13.06
C ASN A 16 -14.11 3.24 -11.78
N GLU A 17 -14.41 1.99 -11.45
CA GLU A 17 -15.08 1.59 -10.23
C GLU A 17 -14.47 0.29 -9.71
N ILE A 18 -14.32 0.18 -8.39
CA ILE A 18 -13.89 -1.06 -7.73
C ILE A 18 -14.77 -1.30 -6.50
N PRO A 19 -15.02 -2.57 -6.12
CA PRO A 19 -15.58 -2.88 -4.82
C PRO A 19 -14.70 -2.32 -3.70
N ALA A 20 -15.28 -1.83 -2.61
CA ALA A 20 -14.51 -1.31 -1.47
C ALA A 20 -13.50 -2.34 -0.93
N VAL A 21 -13.88 -3.62 -0.93
CA VAL A 21 -13.04 -4.76 -0.51
C VAL A 21 -11.82 -5.01 -1.41
N GLN A 22 -11.78 -4.42 -2.60
CA GLN A 22 -10.67 -4.59 -3.53
C GLN A 22 -9.36 -4.00 -3.00
N LEU A 23 -9.43 -2.98 -2.14
CA LEU A 23 -8.25 -2.43 -1.46
C LEU A 23 -7.60 -3.46 -0.54
N ASP A 24 -8.41 -4.20 0.23
CA ASP A 24 -7.91 -5.27 1.11
C ASP A 24 -7.25 -6.39 0.31
N VAL A 25 -7.83 -6.74 -0.84
CA VAL A 25 -7.23 -7.72 -1.76
C VAL A 25 -5.86 -7.26 -2.25
N TRP A 26 -5.73 -6.01 -2.69
CA TRP A 26 -4.45 -5.47 -3.14
C TRP A 26 -3.40 -5.43 -2.02
N PHE A 27 -3.79 -5.04 -0.80
CA PHE A 27 -2.87 -5.11 0.34
C PHE A 27 -2.48 -6.54 0.70
N GLY A 28 -3.39 -7.51 0.58
CA GLY A 28 -3.08 -8.93 0.73
C GLY A 28 -2.03 -9.43 -0.28
N GLU A 29 -2.12 -9.00 -1.53
CA GLU A 29 -1.11 -9.32 -2.55
C GLU A 29 0.24 -8.64 -2.27
N LEU A 30 0.24 -7.38 -1.81
CA LEU A 30 1.46 -6.69 -1.38
C LEU A 30 2.11 -7.36 -0.16
N GLU A 31 1.31 -7.91 0.75
CA GLU A 31 1.80 -8.69 1.90
C GLU A 31 2.44 -10.00 1.45
N LYS A 32 1.80 -10.74 0.52
CA LYS A 32 2.40 -11.95 -0.10
C LYS A 32 3.72 -11.65 -0.80
N ALA A 33 3.82 -10.50 -1.45
CA ALA A 33 5.03 -10.01 -2.07
C ALA A 33 6.09 -9.48 -1.08
N ARG A 34 5.80 -9.49 0.23
CA ARG A 34 6.66 -8.96 1.31
C ARG A 34 7.00 -7.48 1.15
N LEU A 35 6.13 -6.71 0.50
CA LEU A 35 6.28 -5.26 0.33
C LEU A 35 5.63 -4.47 1.46
N VAL A 36 4.58 -5.03 2.06
CA VAL A 36 3.94 -4.51 3.27
C VAL A 36 3.80 -5.61 4.32
N THR A 37 3.57 -5.21 5.56
CA THR A 37 3.22 -6.09 6.68
C THR A 37 2.13 -5.47 7.52
N ARG A 38 1.30 -6.29 8.17
CA ARG A 38 0.33 -5.82 9.16
C ARG A 38 1.00 -5.60 10.51
N VAL A 39 0.68 -4.47 11.14
CA VAL A 39 1.15 -4.13 12.48
C VAL A 39 -0.07 -3.83 13.35
N ILE A 40 -0.21 -4.56 14.45
CA ILE A 40 -1.20 -4.27 15.48
C ILE A 40 -0.54 -3.33 16.49
N LYS A 41 -1.15 -2.18 16.74
CA LYS A 41 -0.72 -1.26 17.80
C LYS A 41 -1.50 -1.56 19.07
N ASP A 42 -1.15 -0.92 20.19
CA ASP A 42 -1.78 -1.16 21.50
C ASP A 42 -3.32 -1.04 21.48
N ASP A 43 -3.87 -0.29 20.52
CA ASP A 43 -5.29 -0.34 20.17
C ASP A 43 -5.59 -1.62 19.36
N LYS A 44 -5.90 -2.70 20.07
CA LYS A 44 -6.10 -4.06 19.53
C LYS A 44 -7.23 -4.19 18.49
N ASN A 45 -8.00 -3.13 18.26
CA ASN A 45 -9.13 -3.13 17.34
C ASN A 45 -8.76 -2.75 15.91
N VAL A 46 -7.55 -2.24 15.67
CA VAL A 46 -7.12 -1.80 14.33
C VAL A 46 -5.73 -2.31 14.01
N PHE A 47 -5.57 -2.87 12.80
CA PHE A 47 -4.27 -3.17 12.23
C PHE A 47 -3.89 -2.11 11.19
N TYR A 48 -2.59 -1.86 11.07
CA TYR A 48 -2.02 -0.90 10.14
C TYR A 48 -1.17 -1.62 9.10
N TRP A 49 -1.19 -1.13 7.86
CA TRP A 49 -0.23 -1.54 6.83
C TRP A 49 1.06 -0.74 6.97
N LYS A 50 2.19 -1.43 7.12
CA LYS A 50 3.53 -0.84 7.18
C LYS A 50 4.36 -1.33 6.01
N LEU A 51 5.11 -0.44 5.36
CA LEU A 51 6.11 -0.85 4.38
C LEU A 51 7.19 -1.71 5.04
N THR A 52 7.67 -2.72 4.32
CA THR A 52 8.87 -3.46 4.73
C THR A 52 10.13 -2.67 4.41
N ASP A 53 11.24 -2.98 5.08
CA ASP A 53 12.52 -2.32 4.83
C ASP A 53 12.96 -2.46 3.36
N ALA A 54 12.66 -3.61 2.75
CA ALA A 54 12.91 -3.87 1.34
C ALA A 54 12.09 -2.94 0.42
N ALA A 55 10.81 -2.73 0.72
CA ALA A 55 9.97 -1.80 -0.03
C ALA A 55 10.42 -0.35 0.14
N ILE A 56 10.80 0.05 1.36
CA ILE A 56 11.36 1.39 1.64
C ILE A 56 12.64 1.60 0.81
N ALA A 57 13.56 0.63 0.81
CA ALA A 57 14.79 0.70 0.02
C ALA A 57 14.51 0.78 -1.49
N PHE A 58 13.53 0.02 -1.98
CA PHE A 58 13.09 0.08 -3.38
C PHE A 58 12.54 1.46 -3.75
N LEU A 59 11.67 2.04 -2.92
CA LEU A 59 11.08 3.35 -3.15
C LEU A 59 12.12 4.48 -3.09
N LYS A 60 13.08 4.40 -2.16
CA LYS A 60 14.22 5.33 -2.11
C LYS A 60 15.05 5.29 -3.40
N LYS A 61 15.32 4.10 -3.95
CA LYS A 61 15.99 3.95 -5.27
C LYS A 61 15.20 4.56 -6.43
N LYS A 62 13.87 4.61 -6.31
CA LYS A 62 12.97 5.24 -7.30
C LYS A 62 12.80 6.75 -7.08
N GLY A 63 13.50 7.35 -6.11
CA GLY A 63 13.45 8.78 -5.81
C GLY A 63 12.19 9.21 -5.08
N VAL A 64 11.52 8.29 -4.38
CA VAL A 64 10.37 8.63 -3.53
C VAL A 64 10.89 9.09 -2.16
N GLU A 65 10.62 10.35 -1.83
CA GLU A 65 10.91 10.91 -0.51
C GLU A 65 9.93 10.36 0.52
N MET A 66 10.45 9.82 1.63
CA MET A 66 9.63 9.35 2.74
C MET A 66 9.44 10.53 3.69
N ASN A 67 8.19 10.88 4.00
CA ASN A 67 7.92 11.84 5.08
C ASN A 67 8.10 11.09 6.39
N GLU A 68 9.13 11.46 7.16
CA GLU A 68 9.35 11.01 8.53
C GLU A 68 8.49 11.81 9.52
#